data_AF-A0A8C9H6A5-F1
#
_entry.id   AF-A0A8C9H6A5-F1
#
_cell.length_a   1.000
_cell.length_b   1.000
_cell.length_c   1.000
_cell.angle_alpha   90.00
_cell.angle_beta   90.00
_cell.angle_gamma   90.00
#
_symmetry.space_group_name_H-M   'P 1'
#
loop_
_entity.id
_entity.type
_entity.pdbx_description
1 polymer ?
#
loop_
_entity_poly.entity_id
_entity_poly.type
_entity_poly.pdbx_seq_one_letter_code
_entity_poly.pdbx_strand_id
1 'polypeptide(L)'
;MTEEGFSPSNLSELKEELRTQRKETKNLEKRVEELTARLINAEKVINEMTEMKTMTREIRDKCTSFSNRLDQLEERVSAIEDQMNEMKREEKPKEKRRKRNEQSLQEVWDYVKRPNLRLIGVPESEGENGTKLENTLQDIIQENFPNLAGQANIQIQEIQRTPQRYSSRRATPRHIIARFTKVEMKEKILRAAREKGRVTHKGKPIRLTADLSAETLQARREWGPIFNVLKEKNFKPRISYPAKLSFISEGEIKFFTDKQMLRDFVTTRPALQETLKEALNMERNNRYQPLQKHAKM
;
A
#
# COMPACT_ATOMS: atom_id res chain seq x y z
N MET A 1 -62.06 -116.65 23.69
CA MET A 1 -61.00 -115.69 24.04
C MET A 1 -61.40 -114.37 23.41
N THR A 2 -61.84 -113.45 24.27
CA THR A 2 -62.02 -111.99 24.11
C THR A 2 -62.53 -111.45 22.77
N GLU A 3 -63.79 -111.00 22.81
CA GLU A 3 -64.34 -109.91 22.02
C GLU A 3 -63.44 -108.67 22.11
N GLU A 4 -63.12 -108.05 20.98
CA GLU A 4 -63.18 -106.58 20.86
C GLU A 4 -63.70 -106.28 19.46
N GLY A 5 -64.95 -105.80 19.41
CA GLY A 5 -65.61 -105.42 18.18
C GLY A 5 -64.87 -104.27 17.50
N PHE A 6 -64.54 -104.46 16.22
CA PHE A 6 -64.24 -103.34 15.33
C PHE A 6 -65.55 -102.56 15.11
N SER A 7 -65.83 -101.64 16.03
CA SER A 7 -66.91 -100.67 15.90
C SER A 7 -66.60 -99.73 14.72
N PRO A 8 -67.58 -99.37 13.88
CA PRO A 8 -67.46 -98.30 12.89
C PRO A 8 -66.94 -96.97 13.47
N SER A 9 -67.06 -96.76 14.79
CA SER A 9 -66.56 -95.59 15.51
C SER A 9 -65.02 -95.47 15.59
N ASN A 10 -64.27 -96.58 15.66
CA ASN A 10 -62.81 -96.53 15.82
C ASN A 10 -62.07 -96.17 14.51
N LEU A 11 -62.61 -96.57 13.36
CA LEU A 11 -62.05 -96.22 12.04
C LEU A 11 -62.30 -94.74 11.69
N SER A 12 -63.41 -94.16 12.17
CA SER A 12 -63.68 -92.72 12.00
C SER A 12 -62.75 -91.85 12.84
N GLU A 13 -62.44 -92.25 14.08
CA GLU A 13 -61.49 -91.53 14.95
C GLU A 13 -60.09 -91.51 14.36
N LEU A 14 -59.57 -92.66 13.90
CA LEU A 14 -58.24 -92.75 13.28
C LEU A 14 -58.12 -91.89 12.00
N LYS A 15 -59.20 -91.78 11.22
CA LYS A 15 -59.25 -90.91 10.03
C LYS A 15 -59.27 -89.42 10.38
N GLU A 16 -59.94 -89.02 11.46
CA GLU A 16 -59.93 -87.65 11.95
C GLU A 16 -58.57 -87.27 12.55
N GLU A 17 -57.92 -88.18 13.26
CA GLU A 17 -56.58 -87.98 13.80
C GLU A 17 -55.52 -87.81 12.68
N LEU A 18 -55.60 -88.65 11.64
CA LEU A 18 -54.73 -88.55 10.45
C LEU A 18 -55.00 -87.27 9.64
N ARG A 19 -56.26 -86.79 9.59
CA ARG A 19 -56.61 -85.47 9.03
C ARG A 19 -56.01 -84.34 9.85
N THR A 20 -55.98 -84.47 11.17
CA THR A 20 -55.44 -83.47 12.10
C THR A 20 -53.92 -83.39 11.98
N GLN A 21 -53.22 -84.53 12.00
CA GLN A 21 -51.79 -84.60 11.75
C GLN A 21 -51.41 -84.01 10.38
N ARG A 22 -52.17 -84.31 9.31
CA ARG A 22 -51.92 -83.72 7.98
C ARG A 22 -52.06 -82.19 7.98
N LYS A 23 -52.98 -81.62 8.77
CA LYS A 23 -53.11 -80.16 8.93
C LYS A 23 -51.93 -79.59 9.70
N GLU A 24 -51.45 -80.28 10.74
CA GLU A 24 -50.27 -79.89 11.51
C GLU A 24 -48.99 -79.94 10.67
N THR A 25 -48.78 -80.99 9.88
CA THR A 25 -47.62 -81.09 8.97
C THR A 25 -47.61 -79.96 7.95
N LYS A 26 -48.76 -79.62 7.36
CA LYS A 26 -48.88 -78.47 6.45
C LYS A 26 -48.62 -77.13 7.13
N ASN A 27 -49.02 -76.99 8.40
CA ASN A 27 -48.71 -75.80 9.19
C ASN A 27 -47.21 -75.71 9.47
N LEU A 28 -46.58 -76.83 9.85
CA LEU A 28 -45.13 -76.91 10.05
C LEU A 28 -44.35 -76.60 8.76
N GLU A 29 -44.78 -77.13 7.61
CA GLU A 29 -44.17 -76.85 6.30
C GLU A 29 -44.21 -75.35 5.98
N LYS A 30 -45.36 -74.69 6.17
CA LYS A 30 -45.49 -73.23 6.01
C LYS A 30 -44.57 -72.46 6.98
N ARG A 31 -44.41 -72.92 8.22
CA ARG A 31 -43.49 -72.33 9.19
C ARG A 31 -42.03 -72.53 8.77
N VAL A 32 -41.68 -73.68 8.19
CA VAL A 32 -40.33 -73.96 7.67
C VAL A 32 -40.03 -73.04 6.50
N GLU A 33 -40.94 -72.91 5.52
CA GLU A 33 -40.80 -71.98 4.40
C GLU A 33 -40.60 -70.53 4.87
N GLU A 34 -41.37 -70.10 5.87
CA GLU A 34 -41.25 -68.77 6.48
C GLU A 34 -39.88 -68.59 7.18
N LEU A 35 -39.41 -69.60 7.92
CA LEU A 35 -38.11 -69.58 8.57
C LEU A 35 -36.95 -69.57 7.55
N THR A 36 -37.08 -70.32 6.45
CA THR A 36 -36.09 -70.31 5.36
C THR A 36 -36.00 -68.94 4.69
N ALA A 37 -37.14 -68.30 4.41
CA ALA A 37 -37.17 -66.94 3.87
C ALA A 37 -36.51 -65.92 4.82
N ARG A 38 -36.73 -66.06 6.13
CA ARG A 38 -36.07 -65.24 7.16
C ARG A 38 -34.56 -65.45 7.22
N LEU A 39 -34.09 -66.70 7.10
CA LEU A 39 -32.66 -67.03 7.07
C LEU A 39 -31.96 -66.41 5.86
N ILE A 40 -32.55 -66.50 4.66
CA ILE A 40 -32.00 -65.89 3.44
C ILE A 40 -31.89 -64.37 3.61
N ASN A 41 -32.92 -63.73 4.17
CA ASN A 41 -32.87 -62.30 4.44
C ASN A 41 -31.81 -61.92 5.48
N ALA A 42 -31.65 -62.72 6.54
CA ALA A 42 -30.62 -62.50 7.56
C ALA A 42 -29.20 -62.64 6.99
N GLU A 43 -28.96 -63.62 6.12
CA GLU A 43 -27.68 -63.80 5.43
C GLU A 43 -27.33 -62.58 4.55
N LYS A 44 -28.32 -62.04 3.81
CA LYS A 44 -28.14 -60.81 3.03
C LYS A 44 -27.74 -59.63 3.91
N VAL A 45 -28.43 -59.41 5.03
CA VAL A 45 -28.13 -58.33 5.98
C VAL A 45 -26.72 -58.50 6.57
N ILE A 46 -26.29 -59.74 6.86
CA ILE A 46 -24.93 -60.01 7.37
C ILE A 46 -23.88 -59.62 6.32
N ASN A 47 -24.09 -59.93 5.05
CA ASN A 47 -23.16 -59.55 3.97
C ASN A 47 -23.06 -58.03 3.80
N GLU A 48 -24.18 -57.31 3.81
CA GLU A 48 -24.17 -55.83 3.80
C GLU A 48 -23.44 -55.27 5.04
N MET A 49 -23.60 -55.92 6.21
CA MET A 49 -22.91 -55.53 7.44
C MET A 49 -21.39 -55.75 7.38
N THR A 50 -20.91 -56.79 6.70
CA THR A 50 -19.47 -57.01 6.53
C THR A 50 -18.84 -55.98 5.58
N GLU A 51 -19.51 -55.60 4.50
CA GLU A 51 -19.10 -54.50 3.61
C GLU A 51 -19.09 -53.15 4.34
N MET A 52 -20.12 -52.85 5.14
CA MET A 52 -20.13 -51.64 5.96
C MET A 52 -18.94 -51.61 6.94
N LYS A 53 -18.55 -52.75 7.50
CA LYS A 53 -17.40 -52.86 8.40
C LYS A 53 -16.08 -52.57 7.70
N THR A 54 -15.89 -52.99 6.45
CA THR A 54 -14.67 -52.67 5.67
C THR A 54 -14.62 -51.19 5.32
N MET A 55 -15.72 -50.60 4.85
CA MET A 55 -15.79 -49.16 4.55
C MET A 55 -15.53 -48.31 5.80
N THR A 56 -16.06 -48.71 6.97
CA THR A 56 -15.81 -48.01 8.23
C THR A 56 -14.33 -48.03 8.62
N ARG A 57 -13.63 -49.13 8.33
CA ARG A 57 -12.19 -49.24 8.58
C ARG A 57 -11.40 -48.31 7.68
N GLU A 58 -11.72 -48.25 6.38
CA GLU A 58 -11.07 -47.33 5.45
C GLU A 58 -11.28 -45.86 5.83
N ILE A 59 -12.49 -45.51 6.27
CA ILE A 59 -12.80 -44.16 6.75
C ILE A 59 -11.94 -43.84 7.97
N ARG A 60 -11.83 -44.76 8.93
CA ARG A 60 -10.99 -44.58 10.13
C ARG A 60 -9.54 -44.31 9.74
N ASP A 61 -8.97 -45.13 8.86
CA ASP A 61 -7.58 -45.01 8.46
C ASP A 61 -7.32 -43.67 7.73
N LYS A 62 -8.26 -43.24 6.87
CA LYS A 62 -8.21 -41.91 6.23
C LYS A 62 -8.32 -40.77 7.25
N CYS A 63 -9.22 -40.87 8.23
CA CYS A 63 -9.36 -39.87 9.30
C CYS A 63 -8.07 -39.75 10.11
N THR A 64 -7.44 -40.86 10.51
CA THR A 64 -6.15 -40.84 11.21
C THR A 64 -5.05 -40.21 10.35
N SER A 65 -5.00 -40.54 9.07
CA SER A 65 -4.06 -39.90 8.14
C SER A 65 -4.29 -38.39 8.02
N PHE A 66 -5.55 -37.95 7.98
CA PHE A 66 -5.88 -36.53 7.95
C PHE A 66 -5.52 -35.80 9.25
N SER A 67 -5.80 -36.39 10.41
CA SER A 67 -5.41 -35.82 11.71
C SER A 67 -3.90 -35.58 11.78
N ASN A 68 -3.09 -36.57 11.44
CA ASN A 68 -1.63 -36.43 11.45
C ASN A 68 -1.15 -35.32 10.48
N ARG A 69 -1.83 -35.15 9.34
CA ARG A 69 -1.52 -34.07 8.39
C ARG A 69 -1.93 -32.69 8.91
N LEU A 70 -3.02 -32.60 9.67
CA LEU A 70 -3.45 -31.36 10.32
C LEU A 70 -2.45 -30.94 11.40
N ASP A 71 -2.02 -31.87 12.25
CA ASP A 71 -1.01 -31.59 13.29
C ASP A 71 0.30 -31.04 12.65
N GLN A 72 0.76 -31.67 11.57
CA GLN A 72 1.92 -31.18 10.81
C GLN A 72 1.71 -29.79 10.20
N LEU A 73 0.50 -29.49 9.74
CA LEU A 73 0.18 -28.16 9.19
C LEU A 73 0.14 -27.11 10.30
N GLU A 74 -0.40 -27.44 11.48
CA GLU A 74 -0.43 -26.55 12.63
C GLU A 74 0.99 -26.18 13.09
N GLU A 75 1.89 -27.16 13.22
CA GLU A 75 3.30 -26.90 13.54
C GLU A 75 3.98 -26.01 12.50
N ARG A 76 3.74 -26.26 11.20
CA ARG A 76 4.28 -25.42 10.12
C ARG A 76 3.74 -24.01 10.15
N VAL A 77 2.46 -23.83 10.46
CA VAL A 77 1.84 -22.51 10.61
C VAL A 77 2.48 -21.77 11.79
N SER A 78 2.63 -22.42 12.95
CA SER A 78 3.30 -21.83 14.11
C SER A 78 4.73 -21.39 13.78
N ALA A 79 5.50 -22.24 13.08
CA ALA A 79 6.86 -21.89 12.66
C ALA A 79 6.90 -20.70 11.69
N ILE A 80 5.95 -20.61 10.75
CA ILE A 80 5.82 -19.49 9.83
C ILE A 80 5.44 -18.20 10.58
N GLU A 81 4.54 -18.28 11.56
CA GLU A 81 4.15 -17.13 12.39
C GLU A 81 5.33 -16.57 13.17
N ASP A 82 6.14 -17.44 13.78
CA ASP A 82 7.36 -17.04 14.50
C ASP A 82 8.36 -16.38 13.56
N GLN A 83 8.62 -16.97 12.38
CA GLN A 83 9.48 -16.38 11.35
C GLN A 83 8.96 -15.02 10.87
N MET A 84 7.64 -14.88 10.68
CA MET A 84 7.03 -13.62 10.27
C MET A 84 7.22 -12.52 11.33
N ASN A 85 7.09 -12.89 12.60
CA ASN A 85 7.31 -11.97 13.72
C ASN A 85 8.78 -11.53 13.81
N GLU A 86 9.73 -12.43 13.59
CA GLU A 86 11.16 -12.09 13.57
C GLU A 86 11.52 -11.20 12.36
N MET A 87 11.01 -11.51 11.16
CA MET A 87 11.18 -10.66 9.98
C MET A 87 10.65 -9.23 10.24
N LYS A 88 9.46 -9.09 10.84
CA LYS A 88 8.91 -7.77 11.21
C LYS A 88 9.81 -7.01 12.20
N ARG A 89 10.39 -7.71 13.18
CA ARG A 89 11.32 -7.12 14.15
C ARG A 89 12.60 -6.63 13.48
N GLU A 90 13.15 -7.39 12.53
CA GLU A 90 14.32 -7.00 11.75
C GLU A 90 14.06 -5.90 10.72
N GLU A 91 12.86 -5.84 10.13
CA GLU A 91 12.51 -4.82 9.15
C GLU A 91 12.44 -3.44 9.78
N LYS A 92 11.93 -3.33 11.02
CA LYS A 92 11.77 -2.05 11.72
C LYS A 92 13.05 -1.21 11.80
N PRO A 93 14.23 -1.74 12.22
CA PRO A 93 15.48 -0.98 12.19
C PRO A 93 16.01 -0.74 10.77
N LYS A 94 15.82 -1.70 9.84
CA LYS A 94 16.22 -1.52 8.43
C LYS A 94 15.45 -0.35 7.80
N GLU A 95 14.16 -0.25 8.05
CA GLU A 95 13.30 0.85 7.60
C GLU A 95 13.72 2.19 8.21
N LYS A 96 14.01 2.23 9.52
CA LYS A 96 14.55 3.44 10.16
C LYS A 96 15.87 3.89 9.53
N ARG A 97 16.76 2.95 9.17
CA ARG A 97 18.03 3.25 8.47
C ARG A 97 17.78 3.78 7.06
N ARG A 98 16.86 3.17 6.29
CA ARG A 98 16.48 3.66 4.95
C ARG A 98 15.96 5.09 5.00
N LYS A 99 15.01 5.39 5.88
CA LYS A 99 14.49 6.76 6.07
C LYS A 99 15.58 7.77 6.41
N ARG A 100 16.50 7.41 7.32
CA ARG A 100 17.64 8.28 7.67
C ARG A 100 18.56 8.51 6.48
N ASN A 101 18.84 7.47 5.69
CA ASN A 101 19.69 7.57 4.52
C ASN A 101 19.04 8.42 3.42
N GLU A 102 17.74 8.27 3.18
CA GLU A 102 16.98 9.10 2.24
C GLU A 102 17.03 10.58 2.64
N GLN A 103 16.79 10.89 3.93
CA GLN A 103 16.92 12.25 4.46
C GLN A 103 18.35 12.78 4.30
N SER A 104 19.36 11.99 4.62
CA SER A 104 20.76 12.39 4.48
C SER A 104 21.14 12.65 3.01
N LEU A 105 20.69 11.79 2.08
CA LEU A 105 20.90 12.00 0.65
C LEU A 105 20.20 13.27 0.17
N GLN A 106 18.97 13.52 0.62
CA GLN A 106 18.25 14.76 0.30
C GLN A 106 19.03 15.99 0.77
N GLU A 107 19.52 16.00 2.01
CA GLU A 107 20.31 17.10 2.57
C GLU A 107 21.61 17.33 1.80
N VAL A 108 22.34 16.26 1.46
CA VAL A 108 23.58 16.34 0.68
C VAL A 108 23.31 16.88 -0.72
N TRP A 109 22.28 16.37 -1.41
CA TRP A 109 21.91 16.86 -2.74
C TRP A 109 21.50 18.32 -2.74
N ASP A 110 20.70 18.76 -1.76
CA ASP A 110 20.32 20.15 -1.61
C ASP A 110 21.52 21.04 -1.28
N TYR A 111 22.47 20.54 -0.47
CA TYR A 111 23.71 21.24 -0.15
C TYR A 111 24.57 21.44 -1.41
N VAL A 112 24.77 20.38 -2.19
CA VAL A 112 25.53 20.42 -3.46
C VAL A 112 24.88 21.36 -4.47
N LYS A 113 23.55 21.38 -4.54
CA LYS A 113 22.78 22.26 -5.44
C LYS A 113 22.54 23.65 -4.87
N ARG A 114 22.92 23.92 -3.62
CA ARG A 114 22.71 25.22 -2.97
C ARG A 114 23.23 26.41 -3.77
N PRO A 115 24.40 26.38 -4.44
CA PRO A 115 24.85 27.47 -5.31
C PRO A 115 24.20 27.51 -6.70
N ASN A 116 23.38 26.52 -7.07
CA ASN A 116 22.86 26.38 -8.43
C ASN A 116 21.58 27.23 -8.66
N LEU A 117 21.62 28.04 -9.71
CA LEU A 117 20.48 28.78 -10.26
C LEU A 117 19.97 28.08 -11.52
N ARG A 118 18.66 27.92 -11.63
CA ARG A 118 17.99 27.33 -12.79
C ARG A 118 17.25 28.38 -13.59
N LEU A 119 17.63 28.54 -14.85
CA LEU A 119 16.98 29.44 -15.81
C LEU A 119 16.06 28.64 -16.74
N ILE A 120 14.86 29.16 -16.95
CA ILE A 120 13.81 28.52 -17.76
C ILE A 120 13.30 29.51 -18.80
N GLY A 121 13.12 29.04 -20.04
CA GLY A 121 12.61 29.84 -21.15
C GLY A 121 13.67 30.58 -21.96
N VAL A 122 14.95 30.32 -21.71
CA VAL A 122 16.06 30.90 -22.50
C VAL A 122 16.16 30.15 -23.83
N PRO A 123 16.02 30.80 -25.01
CA PRO A 123 16.10 30.16 -26.32
C PRO A 123 17.41 29.39 -26.51
N GLU A 124 17.39 28.29 -27.28
CA GLU A 124 18.62 27.57 -27.66
C GLU A 124 19.33 28.31 -28.80
N SER A 125 20.66 28.28 -28.81
CA SER A 125 21.48 28.87 -29.87
C SER A 125 22.35 27.81 -30.52
N GLU A 126 22.60 27.94 -31.82
CA GLU A 126 23.48 27.02 -32.54
C GLU A 126 24.94 27.22 -32.09
N GLY A 127 25.63 26.11 -31.80
CA GLY A 127 26.99 26.14 -31.22
C GLY A 127 27.04 26.79 -29.83
N GLU A 128 26.04 26.59 -28.99
CA GLU A 128 26.02 27.07 -27.59
C GLU A 128 27.15 26.44 -26.78
N ASN A 129 28.03 27.26 -26.21
CA ASN A 129 29.14 26.84 -25.35
C ASN A 129 29.04 27.54 -23.97
N GLY A 130 29.91 27.16 -23.03
CA GLY A 130 29.92 27.73 -21.67
C GLY A 130 30.01 29.25 -21.68
N THR A 131 30.93 29.83 -22.46
CA THR A 131 31.13 31.29 -22.54
C THR A 131 29.90 32.03 -23.07
N LYS A 132 29.20 31.50 -24.08
CA LYS A 132 27.94 32.08 -24.58
C LYS A 132 26.85 32.07 -23.51
N LEU A 133 26.77 31.00 -22.72
CA LEU A 133 25.82 30.90 -21.61
C LEU A 133 26.17 31.90 -20.48
N GLU A 134 27.45 32.09 -20.17
CA GLU A 134 27.89 33.09 -19.20
C GLU A 134 27.52 34.50 -19.65
N ASN A 135 27.80 34.85 -20.90
CA ASN A 135 27.41 36.14 -21.48
C ASN A 135 25.89 36.33 -21.44
N THR A 136 25.12 35.28 -21.75
CA THR A 136 23.64 35.31 -21.67
C THR A 136 23.16 35.60 -20.24
N LEU A 137 23.80 34.99 -19.24
CA LEU A 137 23.46 35.26 -17.83
C LEU A 137 23.84 36.70 -17.43
N GLN A 138 24.98 37.22 -17.92
CA GLN A 138 25.35 38.61 -17.72
C GLN A 138 24.35 39.57 -18.36
N ASP A 139 23.95 39.34 -19.61
CA ASP A 139 22.92 40.13 -20.32
C ASP A 139 21.61 40.17 -19.53
N ILE A 140 21.16 39.03 -18.99
CA ILE A 140 19.97 38.95 -18.15
C ILE A 140 20.14 39.80 -16.89
N ILE A 141 21.30 39.76 -16.24
CA ILE A 141 21.55 40.52 -15.02
C ILE A 141 21.60 42.02 -15.33
N GLN A 142 22.23 42.44 -16.42
CA GLN A 142 22.25 43.85 -16.87
C GLN A 142 20.85 44.35 -17.22
N GLU A 143 20.08 43.58 -18.00
CA GLU A 143 18.72 43.93 -18.43
C GLU A 143 17.76 44.03 -17.23
N ASN A 144 17.96 43.22 -16.18
CA ASN A 144 16.98 43.11 -15.11
C ASN A 144 17.39 43.70 -13.76
N PHE A 145 18.66 43.66 -13.42
CA PHE A 145 19.19 43.95 -12.10
C PHE A 145 20.43 44.85 -12.20
N PRO A 146 20.28 46.11 -12.68
CA PRO A 146 21.40 47.03 -12.90
C PRO A 146 22.24 47.27 -11.63
N ASN A 147 21.61 47.20 -10.46
CA ASN A 147 22.23 47.28 -9.14
C ASN A 147 23.18 46.11 -8.81
N LEU A 148 22.96 44.92 -9.39
CA LEU A 148 23.84 43.75 -9.24
C LEU A 148 24.91 43.74 -10.33
N ALA A 149 24.57 44.22 -11.52
CA ALA A 149 25.44 44.32 -12.68
C ALA A 149 26.70 45.15 -12.43
N GLY A 150 26.61 46.23 -11.64
CA GLY A 150 27.77 47.04 -11.24
C GLY A 150 28.69 46.40 -10.18
N GLN A 151 28.33 45.22 -9.64
CA GLN A 151 29.14 44.52 -8.65
C GLN A 151 30.10 43.55 -9.35
N ALA A 152 31.41 43.78 -9.27
CA ALA A 152 32.46 42.93 -9.85
C ALA A 152 32.61 41.53 -9.21
N ASN A 153 31.59 41.04 -8.49
CA ASN A 153 31.67 39.85 -7.64
C ASN A 153 30.90 38.63 -8.20
N ILE A 154 30.38 38.71 -9.42
CA ILE A 154 29.59 37.63 -10.02
C ILE A 154 30.54 36.59 -10.61
N GLN A 155 30.94 35.62 -9.79
CA GLN A 155 31.78 34.49 -10.19
C GLN A 155 30.93 33.24 -10.41
N ILE A 156 30.98 32.71 -11.63
CA ILE A 156 30.32 31.47 -12.05
C ILE A 156 31.41 30.38 -12.07
N GLN A 157 31.13 29.25 -11.43
CA GLN A 157 32.02 28.09 -11.43
C GLN A 157 31.77 27.22 -12.66
N GLU A 158 30.50 27.04 -13.02
CA GLU A 158 30.10 26.22 -14.15
C GLU A 158 28.73 26.69 -14.64
N ILE A 159 28.51 26.71 -15.95
CA ILE A 159 27.19 26.92 -16.52
C ILE A 159 26.97 25.96 -17.68
N GLN A 160 25.82 25.29 -17.66
CA GLN A 160 25.49 24.30 -18.69
C GLN A 160 24.00 24.13 -18.85
N ARG A 161 23.59 23.67 -20.04
CA ARG A 161 22.23 23.18 -20.28
C ARG A 161 22.06 21.81 -19.63
N THR A 162 20.89 21.55 -19.08
CA THR A 162 20.54 20.21 -18.60
C THR A 162 20.58 19.21 -19.77
N PRO A 163 21.20 18.02 -19.59
CA PRO A 163 21.30 17.02 -20.65
C PRO A 163 19.95 16.66 -21.27
N GLN A 164 19.92 16.50 -22.60
CA GLN A 164 18.73 16.09 -23.32
C GLN A 164 18.53 14.59 -23.13
N ARG A 165 17.62 14.19 -22.24
CA ARG A 165 17.54 12.78 -21.86
C ARG A 165 16.97 11.86 -22.96
N TYR A 166 15.91 12.20 -23.71
CA TYR A 166 15.27 11.19 -24.61
C TYR A 166 14.45 11.68 -25.83
N SER A 167 14.45 12.95 -26.25
CA SER A 167 13.65 13.34 -27.46
C SER A 167 14.05 14.67 -28.09
N SER A 168 14.21 14.68 -29.42
CA SER A 168 14.27 15.86 -30.28
C SER A 168 12.92 16.57 -30.47
N ARG A 169 11.81 16.01 -29.95
CA ARG A 169 10.44 16.55 -30.11
C ARG A 169 10.02 17.55 -29.03
N ARG A 170 10.89 17.88 -28.06
CA ARG A 170 10.54 18.86 -27.03
C ARG A 170 10.73 20.27 -27.59
N ALA A 171 9.63 20.93 -27.97
CA ALA A 171 9.65 22.30 -28.50
C ALA A 171 10.07 23.37 -27.47
N THR A 172 10.11 23.03 -26.17
CA THR A 172 10.54 23.96 -25.12
C THR A 172 12.06 23.94 -24.95
N PRO A 173 12.73 25.11 -24.88
CA PRO A 173 14.17 25.18 -24.65
C PRO A 173 14.60 24.44 -23.37
N ARG A 174 15.77 23.77 -23.41
CA ARG A 174 16.36 23.12 -22.22
C ARG A 174 16.63 24.12 -21.11
N HIS A 175 16.64 23.66 -19.87
CA HIS A 175 16.92 24.56 -18.75
C HIS A 175 18.43 24.77 -18.64
N ILE A 176 18.85 25.95 -18.20
CA ILE A 176 20.26 26.22 -17.88
C ILE A 176 20.44 26.09 -16.37
N ILE A 177 21.51 25.43 -15.95
CA ILE A 177 21.98 25.39 -14.58
C ILE A 177 23.28 26.20 -14.51
N ALA A 178 23.26 27.27 -13.72
CA ALA A 178 24.43 28.09 -13.43
C ALA A 178 24.84 27.87 -11.98
N ARG A 179 26.05 27.35 -11.76
CA ARG A 179 26.64 27.14 -10.43
C ARG A 179 27.51 28.35 -10.08
N PHE A 180 27.14 29.06 -9.02
CA PHE A 180 27.92 30.21 -8.53
C PHE A 180 29.01 29.76 -7.53
N THR A 181 30.14 30.47 -7.51
CA THR A 181 31.19 30.24 -6.51
C THR A 181 30.70 30.59 -5.10
N LYS A 182 29.86 31.62 -4.97
CA LYS A 182 29.28 32.09 -3.71
C LYS A 182 27.76 31.93 -3.70
N VAL A 183 27.24 31.21 -2.71
CA VAL A 183 25.78 31.02 -2.51
C VAL A 183 25.05 32.36 -2.33
N GLU A 184 25.69 33.33 -1.68
CA GLU A 184 25.13 34.67 -1.46
C GLU A 184 24.74 35.35 -2.76
N MET A 185 25.52 35.16 -3.84
CA MET A 185 25.27 35.79 -5.13
C MET A 185 23.98 35.25 -5.75
N LYS A 186 23.84 33.92 -5.76
CA LYS A 186 22.61 33.24 -6.20
C LYS A 186 21.38 33.73 -5.43
N GLU A 187 21.50 33.89 -4.11
CA GLU A 187 20.39 34.36 -3.28
C GLU A 187 20.02 35.82 -3.54
N LYS A 188 21.01 36.70 -3.78
CA LYS A 188 20.77 38.10 -4.17
C LYS A 188 20.02 38.18 -5.50
N ILE A 189 20.42 37.39 -6.50
CA ILE A 189 19.74 37.31 -7.80
C ILE A 189 18.30 36.83 -7.64
N LEU A 190 18.06 35.76 -6.86
CA LEU A 190 16.71 35.26 -6.62
C LEU A 190 15.83 36.23 -5.83
N ARG A 191 16.39 37.05 -4.93
CA ARG A 191 15.67 38.12 -4.23
C ARG A 191 15.26 39.22 -5.21
N ALA A 192 16.22 39.75 -5.98
CA ALA A 192 15.96 40.78 -6.98
C ALA A 192 14.94 40.33 -8.03
N ALA A 193 15.00 39.06 -8.47
CA ALA A 193 14.02 38.48 -9.39
C ALA A 193 12.60 38.44 -8.83
N ARG A 194 12.45 38.16 -7.52
CA ARG A 194 11.14 38.14 -6.84
C ARG A 194 10.58 39.54 -6.62
N GLU A 195 11.45 40.50 -6.28
CA GLU A 195 11.08 41.91 -6.08
C GLU A 195 10.64 42.55 -7.41
N LYS A 196 11.35 42.26 -8.50
CA LYS A 196 10.99 42.73 -9.85
C LYS A 196 9.71 42.07 -10.37
N GLY A 197 9.46 40.82 -10.01
CA GLY A 197 8.31 40.03 -10.46
C GLY A 197 8.45 39.48 -11.88
N ARG A 198 8.73 40.33 -12.89
CA ARG A 198 8.92 39.94 -14.30
C ARG A 198 10.38 40.05 -14.71
N VAL A 199 10.99 38.92 -15.06
CA VAL A 199 12.37 38.85 -15.59
C VAL A 199 12.30 38.58 -17.09
N THR A 200 13.08 39.33 -17.87
CA THR A 200 13.11 39.21 -19.34
C THR A 200 14.52 38.92 -19.86
N HIS A 201 14.61 38.37 -21.06
CA HIS A 201 15.85 38.24 -21.82
C HIS A 201 15.53 38.62 -23.26
N LYS A 202 16.15 39.70 -23.76
CA LYS A 202 15.87 40.26 -25.09
C LYS A 202 14.36 40.52 -25.27
N GLY A 203 13.72 41.07 -24.23
CA GLY A 203 12.28 41.36 -24.20
C GLY A 203 11.34 40.15 -23.98
N LYS A 204 11.85 38.90 -24.00
CA LYS A 204 11.03 37.70 -23.77
C LYS A 204 11.01 37.31 -22.29
N PRO A 205 9.86 36.92 -21.71
CA PRO A 205 9.77 36.56 -20.30
C PRO A 205 10.51 35.24 -20.02
N ILE A 206 11.31 35.22 -18.94
CA ILE A 206 12.04 34.04 -18.45
C ILE A 206 11.77 33.84 -16.96
N ARG A 207 12.12 32.65 -16.44
CA ARG A 207 11.96 32.34 -15.01
C ARG A 207 13.29 31.94 -14.39
N LEU A 208 13.63 32.59 -13.28
CA LEU A 208 14.77 32.26 -12.44
C LEU A 208 14.28 31.50 -11.20
N THR A 209 14.82 30.31 -10.97
CA THR A 209 14.41 29.42 -9.87
C THR A 209 15.62 28.80 -9.19
N ALA A 210 15.48 28.39 -7.93
CA ALA A 210 16.52 27.59 -7.27
C ALA A 210 16.52 26.16 -7.84
N ASP A 211 17.71 25.59 -8.03
CA ASP A 211 17.85 24.15 -8.26
C ASP A 211 17.83 23.42 -6.91
N LEU A 212 16.89 22.48 -6.77
CA LEU A 212 16.63 21.74 -5.53
C LEU A 212 16.41 20.27 -5.87
N SER A 213 16.55 19.37 -4.88
CA SER A 213 16.17 17.96 -5.01
C SER A 213 14.66 17.80 -5.31
N ALA A 214 14.28 16.63 -5.84
CA ALA A 214 12.89 16.37 -6.19
C ALA A 214 12.01 16.33 -4.94
N GLU A 215 12.54 15.76 -3.86
CA GLU A 215 11.97 15.62 -2.53
C GLU A 215 11.71 17.01 -1.93
N THR A 216 12.69 17.91 -2.01
CA THR A 216 12.52 19.28 -1.52
C THR A 216 11.56 20.11 -2.38
N LEU A 217 11.56 19.92 -3.70
CA LEU A 217 10.54 20.53 -4.55
C LEU A 217 9.13 20.02 -4.22
N GLN A 218 8.99 18.74 -3.89
CA GLN A 218 7.72 18.15 -3.48
C GLN A 218 7.27 18.70 -2.12
N ALA A 219 8.16 18.74 -1.12
CA ALA A 219 7.88 19.34 0.18
C ALA A 219 7.43 20.82 0.06
N ARG A 220 8.03 21.59 -0.85
CA ARG A 220 7.59 22.96 -1.15
C ARG A 220 6.19 23.03 -1.76
N ARG A 221 5.81 22.07 -2.61
CA ARG A 221 4.44 21.99 -3.19
C ARG A 221 3.42 21.64 -2.12
N GLU A 222 3.79 20.78 -1.19
CA GLU A 222 2.94 20.40 -0.07
C GLU A 222 2.62 21.55 0.88
N TRP A 223 3.47 22.58 0.93
CA TRP A 223 3.18 23.85 1.59
C TRP A 223 2.20 24.73 0.81
N GLY A 224 1.94 24.48 -0.47
CA GLY A 224 1.14 25.33 -1.36
C GLY A 224 -0.24 25.72 -0.79
N PRO A 225 -1.08 24.77 -0.34
CA PRO A 225 -2.37 25.09 0.26
C PRO A 225 -2.25 25.99 1.49
N ILE A 226 -1.33 25.68 2.41
CA ILE A 226 -1.08 26.44 3.64
C ILE A 226 -0.56 27.85 3.32
N PHE A 227 0.35 27.95 2.35
CA PHE A 227 0.92 29.21 1.90
C PHE A 227 -0.15 30.15 1.35
N ASN A 228 -1.08 29.63 0.56
CA ASN A 228 -2.15 30.43 -0.02
C ASN A 228 -3.08 31.00 1.06
N VAL A 229 -3.50 30.18 2.02
CA VAL A 229 -4.34 30.62 3.15
C VAL A 229 -3.62 31.69 3.98
N LEU A 230 -2.35 31.48 4.32
CA LEU A 230 -1.56 32.47 5.07
C LEU A 230 -1.39 33.78 4.29
N LYS A 231 -1.30 33.70 2.96
CA LYS A 231 -1.17 34.87 2.10
C LYS A 231 -2.48 35.66 2.06
N GLU A 232 -3.62 34.99 1.92
CA GLU A 232 -4.96 35.61 1.95
C GLU A 232 -5.23 36.32 3.27
N LYS A 233 -4.74 35.75 4.39
CA LYS A 233 -4.88 36.32 5.73
C LYS A 233 -3.76 37.30 6.11
N ASN A 234 -2.94 37.73 5.15
CA ASN A 234 -1.88 38.75 5.32
C ASN A 234 -0.76 38.39 6.32
N PHE A 235 -0.49 37.11 6.59
CA PHE A 235 0.60 36.66 7.47
C PHE A 235 2.01 36.80 6.85
N LYS A 236 2.12 37.34 5.63
CA LYS A 236 3.37 37.52 4.87
C LYS A 236 4.20 36.22 4.79
N PRO A 237 3.63 35.11 4.29
CA PRO A 237 4.33 33.83 4.28
C PRO A 237 5.52 33.82 3.30
N ARG A 238 6.54 33.05 3.64
CA ARG A 238 7.74 32.84 2.82
C ARG A 238 8.21 31.38 2.92
N ILE A 239 8.62 30.79 1.80
CA ILE A 239 9.22 29.45 1.78
C ILE A 239 10.71 29.57 1.50
N SER A 240 11.53 29.36 2.52
CA SER A 240 12.99 29.45 2.49
C SER A 240 13.64 28.08 2.25
N TYR A 241 14.97 28.07 2.14
CA TYR A 241 15.74 26.83 1.93
C TYR A 241 15.76 25.94 3.19
N PRO A 242 15.69 24.60 3.05
CA PRO A 242 15.41 23.84 1.82
C PRO A 242 13.92 23.82 1.49
N ALA A 243 13.04 23.68 2.48
CA ALA A 243 11.59 23.78 2.33
C ALA A 243 10.92 24.30 3.63
N LYS A 244 11.53 25.29 4.29
CA LYS A 244 11.00 25.84 5.55
C LYS A 244 9.94 26.89 5.28
N LEU A 245 8.75 26.74 5.86
CA LEU A 245 7.71 27.77 5.84
C LEU A 245 7.97 28.77 6.97
N SER A 246 7.85 30.06 6.69
CA SER A 246 7.90 31.10 7.71
C SER A 246 6.80 32.12 7.49
N PHE A 247 6.25 32.67 8.55
CA PHE A 247 5.29 33.77 8.50
C PHE A 247 5.36 34.58 9.80
N ILE A 248 4.79 35.78 9.79
CA ILE A 248 4.79 36.66 10.95
C ILE A 248 3.60 36.31 11.83
N SER A 249 3.83 35.93 13.08
CA SER A 249 2.81 35.67 14.08
C SER A 249 3.15 36.47 15.33
N GLU A 250 2.20 37.23 15.87
CA GLU A 250 2.40 38.03 17.10
C GLU A 250 3.61 39.00 16.99
N GLY A 251 3.88 39.52 15.78
CA GLY A 251 5.00 40.44 15.52
C GLY A 251 6.35 39.77 15.25
N GLU A 252 6.48 38.45 15.46
CA GLU A 252 7.72 37.70 15.23
C GLU A 252 7.64 36.77 14.02
N ILE A 253 8.77 36.59 13.33
CA ILE A 253 8.87 35.60 12.26
C ILE A 253 9.06 34.21 12.88
N LYS A 254 8.11 33.31 12.65
CA LYS A 254 8.22 31.90 13.06
C LYS A 254 8.63 31.03 11.87
N PHE A 255 9.41 29.98 12.12
CA PHE A 255 9.93 29.06 11.09
C PHE A 255 9.49 27.63 11.37
N PHE A 256 9.08 26.91 10.33
CA PHE A 256 8.57 25.55 10.40
C PHE A 256 9.27 24.69 9.35
N THR A 257 9.88 23.60 9.78
CA THR A 257 10.56 22.63 8.91
C THR A 257 9.60 21.66 8.24
N ASP A 258 8.54 21.29 8.95
CA ASP A 258 7.55 20.32 8.53
C ASP A 258 6.16 20.68 9.05
N LYS A 259 5.16 19.94 8.57
CA LYS A 259 3.75 20.15 8.94
C LYS A 259 3.45 19.76 10.39
N GLN A 260 4.23 18.88 11.01
CA GLN A 260 3.98 18.47 12.39
C GLN A 260 4.36 19.59 13.35
N MET A 261 5.51 20.22 13.15
CA MET A 261 5.92 21.39 13.92
C MET A 261 4.90 22.55 13.81
N LEU A 262 4.31 22.74 12.62
CA LEU A 262 3.22 23.70 12.45
C LEU A 262 1.95 23.28 13.20
N ARG A 263 1.59 21.99 13.19
CA ARG A 263 0.46 21.47 13.97
C ARG A 263 0.64 21.75 15.46
N ASP A 264 1.82 21.43 15.99
CA ASP A 264 2.14 21.64 17.42
C ASP A 264 2.14 23.14 17.79
N PHE A 265 2.43 24.02 16.83
CA PHE A 265 2.36 25.48 17.03
C PHE A 265 0.92 26.03 17.03
N VAL A 266 0.05 25.49 16.17
CA VAL A 266 -1.34 25.97 16.06
C VAL A 266 -2.26 25.40 17.15
N THR A 267 -1.92 24.27 17.77
CA THR A 267 -2.74 23.66 18.85
C THR A 267 -2.94 24.58 20.05
N THR A 268 -2.01 25.50 20.29
CA THR A 268 -2.09 26.50 21.37
C THR A 268 -2.72 27.83 20.92
N ARG A 269 -3.17 27.94 19.65
CA ARG A 269 -3.64 29.18 19.02
C ARG A 269 -4.95 28.97 18.27
N PRO A 270 -6.12 29.08 18.93
CA PRO A 270 -7.43 28.75 18.35
C PRO A 270 -7.74 29.46 17.03
N ALA A 271 -7.46 30.77 16.92
CA ALA A 271 -7.73 31.53 15.69
C ALA A 271 -6.89 31.05 14.50
N LEU A 272 -5.62 30.69 14.75
CA LEU A 272 -4.72 30.18 13.72
C LEU A 272 -5.04 28.72 13.37
N GLN A 273 -5.45 27.94 14.37
CA GLN A 273 -5.91 26.56 14.20
C GLN A 273 -7.13 26.50 13.27
N GLU A 274 -8.13 27.34 13.51
CA GLU A 274 -9.34 27.41 12.68
C GLU A 274 -9.00 27.84 11.24
N THR A 275 -8.14 28.85 11.11
CA THR A 275 -7.68 29.34 9.80
C THR A 275 -6.98 28.25 8.98
N LEU A 276 -6.16 27.41 9.62
CA LEU A 276 -5.36 26.39 8.93
C LEU A 276 -5.95 24.98 9.00
N LYS A 277 -7.17 24.83 9.53
CA LYS A 277 -7.81 23.55 9.84
C LYS A 277 -7.93 22.64 8.62
N GLU A 278 -8.47 23.18 7.53
CA GLU A 278 -8.64 22.46 6.26
C GLU A 278 -7.30 22.17 5.59
N ALA A 279 -6.40 23.16 5.54
CA ALA A 279 -5.10 23.04 4.86
C ALA A 279 -4.15 22.03 5.53
N LEU A 280 -4.30 21.81 6.84
CA LEU A 280 -3.51 20.83 7.60
C LEU A 280 -4.09 19.40 7.57
N ASN A 281 -5.23 19.18 6.90
CA ASN A 281 -5.96 17.90 6.85
C ASN A 281 -6.23 17.32 8.25
N MET A 282 -6.43 18.14 9.28
CA MET A 282 -6.55 17.66 10.66
C MET A 282 -7.75 16.74 10.90
N GLU A 283 -8.77 16.75 10.03
CA GLU A 283 -9.96 15.90 10.15
C GLU A 283 -9.89 14.59 9.33
N ARG A 284 -9.00 14.47 8.33
CA ARG A 284 -8.97 13.31 7.42
C ARG A 284 -8.26 12.07 8.00
N ASN A 285 -7.39 12.25 9.00
CA ASN A 285 -6.62 11.15 9.60
C ASN A 285 -7.46 10.20 10.49
N ASN A 286 -8.74 10.51 10.76
CA ASN A 286 -9.63 9.65 11.55
C ASN A 286 -10.46 8.65 10.73
N ARG A 287 -10.31 8.60 9.40
CA ARG A 287 -11.05 7.64 8.56
C ARG A 287 -10.13 6.53 8.07
N TYR A 288 -10.09 5.43 8.84
CA TYR A 288 -9.70 4.12 8.33
C TYR A 288 -10.49 3.82 7.06
N GLN A 289 -9.80 3.51 5.95
CA GLN A 289 -10.43 2.96 4.75
C GLN A 289 -10.75 1.48 5.01
N PRO A 290 -12.02 1.03 4.95
CA PRO A 290 -12.31 -0.39 4.98
C PRO A 290 -11.89 -0.99 3.63
N LEU A 291 -10.97 -1.95 3.68
CA LEU A 291 -10.68 -2.84 2.55
C LEU A 291 -11.96 -3.57 2.17
N GLN A 292 -12.50 -3.29 0.98
CA GLN A 292 -13.60 -4.06 0.41
C GLN A 292 -13.09 -5.49 0.14
N LYS A 293 -13.47 -6.43 1.00
CA LYS A 293 -13.35 -7.86 0.72
C LYS A 293 -14.41 -8.23 -0.31
N HIS A 294 -14.00 -8.55 -1.52
CA HIS A 294 -14.84 -9.27 -2.47
C HIS A 294 -14.99 -10.71 -1.97
N ALA A 295 -16.16 -11.05 -1.44
CA ALA A 295 -16.63 -12.42 -1.39
C ALA A 295 -17.18 -12.77 -2.77
N LYS A 296 -16.54 -13.72 -3.46
CA LYS A 296 -17.19 -14.44 -4.56
C LYS A 296 -17.73 -15.75 -3.97
N MET A 297 -19.02 -15.99 -4.20
CA MET A 297 -19.67 -17.29 -4.12
C MET A 297 -19.00 -18.27 -5.08
#